data_AF-A0A2D8PVM5-F1
#
_entry.id   AF-A0A2D8PVM5-F1
#
_cell.length_a   1.000
_cell.length_b   1.000
_cell.length_c   1.000
_cell.angle_alpha   90.00
_cell.angle_beta   90.00
_cell.angle_gamma   90.00
#
_symmetry.space_group_name_H-M   'P 1'
#
loop_
_entity.id
_entity.type
_entity.pdbx_description
1 polymer ?
#
loop_
_entity_poly.entity_id
_entity_poly.type
_entity_poly.pdbx_seq_one_letter_code
_entity_poly.pdbx_strand_id
1 'polypeptide(L)'
;MPVSGTQLRWNARVVEQLDAMDGVTTDVKDGRKHVIKMENEGRTAEAVLAATQADYRELKDQYARLREALSGLGIEEGAHYVSPPPPVSGRPATPQMRAARQKQKQKFEAWQDVWRMLRKAEEALEVDYEIIQMKDYY
;
A
#
# COMPACT_ATOMS: atom_id res chain seq x y z
N MET A 1 1.52 -22.52 -9.50
CA MET A 1 2.90 -22.11 -9.81
C MET A 1 3.50 -21.51 -8.56
N PRO A 2 4.68 -21.99 -8.11
CA PRO A 2 5.32 -21.46 -6.92
C PRO A 2 5.69 -19.98 -7.11
N VAL A 3 5.62 -19.22 -6.03
CA VAL A 3 5.95 -17.79 -6.03
C VAL A 3 7.45 -17.60 -6.26
N SER A 4 7.81 -16.70 -7.18
CA SER A 4 9.22 -16.41 -7.49
C SER A 4 9.89 -15.67 -6.32
N GLY A 5 11.22 -15.81 -6.19
CA GLY A 5 11.98 -15.04 -5.20
C GLY A 5 11.89 -13.51 -5.40
N THR A 6 11.58 -13.06 -6.62
CA THR A 6 11.32 -11.64 -6.92
C THR A 6 9.99 -11.20 -6.31
N GLN A 7 8.95 -12.01 -6.43
CA GLN A 7 7.64 -11.73 -5.84
C GLN A 7 7.68 -11.69 -4.31
N LEU A 8 8.44 -12.59 -3.69
CA LEU A 8 8.62 -12.56 -2.24
C LEU A 8 9.25 -11.24 -1.77
N ARG A 9 10.23 -10.71 -2.52
CA ARG A 9 10.85 -9.41 -2.22
C ARG A 9 9.89 -8.24 -2.43
N TRP A 10 9.08 -8.28 -3.49
CA TRP A 10 8.06 -7.24 -3.71
C TRP A 10 7.03 -7.21 -2.59
N ASN A 11 6.53 -8.38 -2.22
CA ASN A 11 5.59 -8.52 -1.12
C ASN A 11 6.17 -8.01 0.21
N ALA A 12 7.40 -8.41 0.55
CA ALA A 12 8.08 -7.93 1.75
C ALA A 12 8.19 -6.40 1.77
N ARG A 13 8.59 -5.79 0.64
CA ARG A 13 8.68 -4.32 0.52
C ARG A 13 7.35 -3.61 0.70
N VAL A 14 6.26 -4.16 0.14
CA VAL A 14 4.92 -3.57 0.31
C VAL A 14 4.51 -3.60 1.78
N VAL A 15 4.75 -4.73 2.48
CA VAL A 15 4.44 -4.86 3.90
C VAL A 15 5.32 -3.95 4.76
N GLU A 16 6.64 -3.91 4.52
CA GLU A 16 7.57 -3.01 5.22
C GLU A 16 7.19 -1.54 5.05
N GLN A 17 6.81 -1.15 3.82
CA GLN A 17 6.39 0.22 3.54
C GLN A 17 5.11 0.57 4.30
N LEU A 18 4.13 -0.35 4.35
CA LEU A 18 2.91 -0.18 5.13
C LEU A 18 3.19 -0.10 6.64
N ASP A 19 4.05 -0.96 7.16
CA ASP A 19 4.40 -1.00 8.60
C ASP A 19 5.12 0.28 9.06
N ALA A 20 5.86 0.93 8.15
CA ALA A 20 6.52 2.20 8.41
C ALA A 20 5.55 3.41 8.43
N MET A 21 4.26 3.24 8.12
CA MET A 21 3.31 4.34 8.03
C MET A 21 2.61 4.68 9.35
N ASP A 22 2.48 5.98 9.61
CA ASP A 22 1.66 6.49 10.71
C ASP A 22 0.18 6.13 10.51
N GLY A 23 -0.38 5.37 11.46
CA GLY A 23 -1.76 4.90 11.43
C GLY A 23 -1.92 3.50 10.85
N VAL A 24 -0.82 2.79 10.60
CA VAL A 24 -0.84 1.36 10.27
C VAL A 24 -0.38 0.54 11.47
N THR A 25 -1.04 -0.58 11.71
CA THR A 25 -0.64 -1.55 12.73
C THR A 25 -0.62 -2.93 12.12
N THR A 26 0.54 -3.57 12.16
CA THR A 26 0.71 -4.94 11.70
C THR A 26 0.72 -5.88 12.90
N ASP A 27 -0.17 -6.88 12.88
CA ASP A 27 -0.18 -7.94 13.87
C ASP A 27 0.06 -9.29 13.18
N VAL A 28 0.92 -10.13 13.76
CA VAL A 28 1.22 -11.45 13.21
C VAL A 28 0.41 -12.48 13.99
N LYS A 29 -0.68 -12.94 13.38
CA LYS A 29 -1.55 -13.95 13.99
C LYS A 29 -1.09 -15.36 13.62
N ASP A 30 -0.86 -16.18 14.65
CA ASP A 30 -0.52 -17.60 14.55
C ASP A 30 0.73 -17.92 13.71
N GLY A 31 1.64 -16.94 13.56
CA GLY A 31 2.87 -17.06 12.74
C GLY A 31 2.63 -17.28 11.25
N ARG A 32 1.38 -17.21 10.79
CA ARG A 32 0.96 -17.58 9.42
C ARG A 32 0.14 -16.51 8.72
N LYS A 33 -0.31 -15.47 9.42
CA LYS A 33 -1.11 -14.38 8.85
C LYS A 33 -0.61 -13.04 9.37
N HIS A 34 -0.48 -12.06 8.48
CA HIS A 34 -0.28 -10.67 8.85
C HIS A 34 -1.63 -9.95 8.74
N VAL A 35 -2.11 -9.41 9.85
CA VAL A 35 -3.29 -8.55 9.89
C VAL A 35 -2.79 -7.12 9.86
N ILE A 36 -3.02 -6.44 8.74
CA ILE A 36 -2.67 -5.03 8.58
C ILE A 36 -3.93 -4.21 8.80
N LYS A 37 -3.96 -3.47 9.91
CA LYS A 37 -4.99 -2.47 10.20
C LYS A 37 -4.47 -1.12 9.78
N MET A 38 -5.26 -0.38 9.03
CA MET A 38 -4.89 0.92 8.48
C MET A 38 -5.95 1.94 8.89
N GLU A 39 -5.50 3.13 9.30
CA GLU A 39 -6.35 4.25 9.64
C GLU A 39 -5.90 5.50 8.88
N ASN A 40 -6.85 6.12 8.16
CA ASN A 40 -6.64 7.37 7.47
C ASN A 40 -7.87 8.27 7.56
N GLU A 41 -7.68 9.51 8.01
CA GLU A 41 -8.74 10.53 8.11
C GLU A 41 -10.04 10.05 8.79
N GLY A 42 -9.90 9.21 9.83
CA GLY A 42 -11.03 8.64 10.59
C GLY A 42 -11.71 7.45 9.93
N ARG A 43 -11.22 6.99 8.76
CA ARG A 43 -11.60 5.72 8.13
C ARG A 43 -10.64 4.64 8.54
N THR A 44 -11.15 3.44 8.76
CA THR A 44 -10.35 2.25 9.07
C THR A 44 -10.59 1.17 8.03
N ALA A 45 -9.53 0.46 7.68
CA ALA A 45 -9.57 -0.71 6.81
C ALA A 45 -8.65 -1.79 7.36
N GLU A 46 -8.99 -3.04 7.12
CA GLU A 46 -8.20 -4.19 7.53
C GLU A 46 -7.93 -5.08 6.32
N ALA A 47 -6.67 -5.47 6.15
CA ALA A 47 -6.25 -6.44 5.15
C ALA A 47 -5.56 -7.61 5.85
N VAL A 48 -6.05 -8.83 5.60
CA VAL A 48 -5.44 -10.06 6.10
C VAL A 48 -4.60 -10.68 4.99
N LEU A 49 -3.29 -10.71 5.21
CA LEU A 49 -2.29 -11.27 4.32
C LEU A 49 -1.84 -12.64 4.85
N ALA A 50 -1.53 -13.57 3.94
CA ALA A 50 -0.85 -14.79 4.33
C ALA A 50 0.63 -14.47 4.61
N ALA A 51 1.24 -15.09 5.62
CA ALA A 51 2.68 -14.95 5.87
C ALA A 51 3.52 -15.72 4.85
N THR A 52 2.96 -16.80 4.30
CA THR A 52 3.55 -17.60 3.23
C THR A 52 2.56 -17.71 2.09
N GLN A 53 2.96 -17.30 0.89
CA GLN A 53 2.20 -17.48 -0.33
C GLN A 53 2.68 -18.74 -1.03
N ALA A 54 1.80 -19.74 -1.13
CA ALA A 54 2.11 -21.02 -1.75
C ALA A 54 2.13 -20.91 -3.28
N ASP A 55 1.29 -20.02 -3.85
CA ASP A 55 1.21 -19.84 -5.29
C ASP A 55 0.82 -18.42 -5.77
N TYR A 56 0.94 -18.23 -7.08
CA TYR A 56 0.58 -17.00 -7.79
C TYR A 56 -0.82 -16.47 -7.47
N ARG A 57 -1.84 -17.34 -7.36
CA ARG A 57 -3.24 -16.91 -7.17
C ARG A 57 -3.42 -16.30 -5.79
N GLU A 58 -2.83 -16.92 -4.77
CA GLU A 58 -2.84 -16.38 -3.41
C GLU A 58 -2.20 -15.00 -3.33
N LEU A 59 -1.08 -14.79 -4.00
CA LEU A 59 -0.40 -13.49 -4.01
C LEU A 59 -1.19 -12.44 -4.80
N LYS A 60 -1.82 -12.81 -5.92
CA LYS A 60 -2.70 -11.93 -6.69
C LYS A 60 -3.91 -11.49 -5.87
N ASP A 61 -4.56 -12.43 -5.19
CA ASP A 61 -5.70 -12.13 -4.31
C ASP A 61 -5.28 -11.24 -3.14
N GLN A 62 -4.06 -11.44 -2.63
CA GLN A 62 -3.49 -10.60 -1.57
C GLN A 62 -3.31 -9.15 -2.01
N TYR A 63 -2.74 -8.92 -3.20
CA TYR A 63 -2.60 -7.57 -3.76
C TYR A 63 -3.97 -6.93 -4.03
N ALA A 64 -4.94 -7.68 -4.55
CA ALA A 64 -6.29 -7.20 -4.74
C ALA A 64 -6.96 -6.75 -3.42
N ARG A 65 -6.79 -7.51 -2.33
CA ARG A 65 -7.30 -7.12 -1.00
C ARG A 65 -6.65 -5.87 -0.45
N LEU A 66 -5.33 -5.72 -0.63
CA LEU A 66 -4.63 -4.49 -0.23
C LEU A 66 -5.16 -3.28 -1.00
N ARG A 67 -5.36 -3.44 -2.31
CA ARG A 67 -5.94 -2.41 -3.19
C ARG A 67 -7.33 -1.98 -2.73
N GLU A 68 -8.19 -2.95 -2.41
CA GLU A 68 -9.54 -2.71 -1.90
C GLU A 68 -9.51 -2.01 -0.54
N ALA A 69 -8.62 -2.43 0.37
CA ALA A 69 -8.48 -1.80 1.67
C ALA A 69 -8.00 -0.35 1.56
N LEU A 70 -7.01 -0.06 0.71
CA LEU A 70 -6.55 1.31 0.43
C LEU A 70 -7.66 2.17 -0.17
N SER A 71 -8.42 1.61 -1.12
CA SER A 71 -9.58 2.31 -1.72
C SER A 71 -10.67 2.59 -0.67
N GLY A 72 -10.93 1.65 0.25
CA GLY A 72 -11.86 1.82 1.37
C GLY A 72 -11.48 2.95 2.33
N LEU A 73 -10.18 3.25 2.45
CA LEU A 73 -9.67 4.41 3.19
C LEU A 73 -9.86 5.74 2.44
N GLY A 74 -10.40 5.73 1.22
CA GLY A 74 -10.47 6.91 0.34
C GLY A 74 -9.13 7.29 -0.28
N ILE A 75 -8.15 6.39 -0.28
CA ILE A 75 -6.86 6.60 -0.91
C ILE A 75 -6.97 6.05 -2.32
N GLU A 76 -7.16 6.95 -3.28
CA GLU A 76 -7.25 6.59 -4.70
C GLU A 76 -5.87 6.61 -5.36
N GLU A 77 -5.65 5.66 -6.27
CA GLU A 77 -4.43 5.61 -7.08
C GLU A 77 -4.28 6.86 -7.94
N GLY A 78 -3.11 7.49 -7.91
CA GLY A 78 -2.81 8.65 -8.75
C GLY A 78 -3.51 9.93 -8.32
N ALA A 79 -4.15 9.95 -7.16
CA ALA A 79 -4.72 11.16 -6.59
C ALA A 79 -3.65 12.24 -6.41
N HIS A 80 -4.08 13.50 -6.46
CA HIS A 80 -3.20 14.65 -6.22
C HIS A 80 -3.50 15.29 -4.87
N TYR A 81 -2.45 15.69 -4.16
CA TYR A 81 -2.60 16.41 -2.90
C TYR A 81 -3.22 17.79 -3.14
N VAL A 82 -4.40 18.03 -2.55
CA VAL A 82 -5.05 19.34 -2.56
C VAL A 82 -4.77 20.03 -1.22
N SER A 83 -4.08 21.16 -1.27
CA SER A 83 -3.81 21.94 -0.06
C SER A 83 -5.08 22.57 0.48
N PRO A 84 -5.29 22.60 1.82
CA PRO A 84 -6.41 23.31 2.41
C PRO A 84 -6.37 24.80 2.03
N PRO A 85 -7.55 25.43 1.83
CA PRO A 85 -7.61 26.84 1.47
C PRO A 85 -6.88 27.71 2.50
N PRO A 86 -6.33 28.87 2.07
CA PRO A 86 -5.75 29.83 2.99
C PRO A 86 -6.78 30.27 4.04
N PRO A 87 -6.35 30.63 5.26
CA PRO A 87 -7.26 31.10 6.29
C PRO A 87 -8.06 32.31 5.78
N VAL A 88 -9.36 32.29 6.05
CA VAL A 88 -10.39 33.22 5.52
C VAL A 88 -10.07 34.70 5.82
N SER A 89 -9.21 34.97 6.80
CA SER A 89 -8.91 36.31 7.29
C SER A 89 -7.65 36.94 6.71
N GLY A 90 -7.28 36.75 5.43
CA GLY A 90 -6.16 37.47 4.77
C GLY A 90 -4.78 37.42 5.46
N ARG A 91 -4.63 36.58 6.50
CA ARG A 91 -3.44 36.48 7.34
C ARG A 91 -2.51 35.45 6.71
N PRO A 92 -1.20 35.72 6.64
CA PRO A 92 -0.24 34.74 6.16
C PRO A 92 -0.29 33.49 7.03
N ALA A 93 -0.09 32.32 6.42
CA ALA A 93 -0.05 31.05 7.13
C ALA A 93 1.05 31.08 8.20
N THR A 94 0.69 30.79 9.46
CA THR A 94 1.67 30.73 10.55
C THR A 94 2.68 29.60 10.29
N PRO A 95 3.89 29.65 10.89
CA PRO A 95 4.84 28.53 10.80
C PRO A 95 4.22 27.18 11.21
N GLN A 96 3.35 27.18 12.22
CA GLN A 96 2.62 25.99 12.68
C GLN A 96 1.67 25.46 11.59
N MET A 97 0.93 26.34 10.91
CA MET A 97 0.06 25.93 9.79
C MET A 97 0.87 25.37 8.62
N ARG A 98 2.03 25.96 8.31
CA ARG A 98 2.93 25.46 7.26
C ARG A 98 3.48 24.08 7.61
N ALA A 99 3.93 23.88 8.85
CA ALA A 99 4.40 22.59 9.33
C ALA A 99 3.28 21.52 9.29
N ALA A 100 2.06 21.86 9.71
CA ALA A 100 0.92 20.96 9.64
C ALA A 100 0.59 20.54 8.20
N ARG A 101 0.56 21.50 7.26
CA ARG A 101 0.36 21.22 5.83
C ARG A 101 1.47 20.35 5.24
N GLN A 102 2.72 20.59 5.64
CA GLN A 102 3.84 19.76 5.19
C GLN A 102 3.70 18.32 5.68
N LYS A 103 3.31 18.10 6.94
CA LYS A 103 3.04 16.77 7.48
C LYS A 103 1.89 16.07 6.75
N GLN A 104 0.80 16.78 6.49
CA GLN A 104 -0.33 16.25 5.71
C GLN A 104 0.10 15.82 4.30
N LYS A 105 0.89 16.67 3.62
CA LYS A 105 1.44 16.35 2.31
C LYS A 105 2.35 15.11 2.35
N GLN A 106 3.26 15.02 3.34
CA GLN A 106 4.14 13.85 3.50
C GLN A 106 3.35 12.56 3.74
N LYS A 107 2.30 12.62 4.59
CA LYS A 107 1.41 11.47 4.81
C LYS A 107 0.71 11.05 3.53
N PHE A 108 0.20 12.01 2.76
CA PHE A 108 -0.42 11.75 1.47
C PHE A 108 0.55 11.11 0.47
N GLU A 109 1.76 11.65 0.35
CA GLU A 109 2.80 11.12 -0.55
C GLU A 109 3.20 9.69 -0.17
N ALA A 110 3.33 9.40 1.14
CA ALA A 110 3.61 8.05 1.62
C ALA A 110 2.53 7.04 1.21
N TRP A 111 1.24 7.42 1.32
CA TRP A 111 0.14 6.57 0.83
C TRP A 111 0.20 6.35 -0.68
N GLN A 112 0.55 7.38 -1.45
CA GLN A 112 0.74 7.26 -2.90
C GLN A 112 1.99 6.43 -3.28
N ASP A 113 3.03 6.42 -2.45
CA ASP A 113 4.18 5.52 -2.61
C ASP A 113 3.78 4.06 -2.42
N VAL A 114 2.94 3.75 -1.43
CA VAL A 114 2.41 2.39 -1.23
C VAL A 114 1.62 1.94 -2.45
N TRP A 115 0.73 2.78 -2.97
CA TRP A 115 -0.02 2.49 -4.18
C TRP A 115 0.87 2.19 -5.38
N ARG A 116 1.88 3.04 -5.62
CA ARG A 116 2.85 2.83 -6.70
C ARG A 116 3.65 1.54 -6.52
N MET A 117 3.98 1.19 -5.27
CA MET A 117 4.71 -0.04 -4.98
C MET A 117 3.84 -1.27 -5.19
N LEU A 118 2.58 -1.24 -4.74
CA LEU A 118 1.60 -2.28 -4.97
C LEU A 118 1.38 -2.52 -6.46
N ARG A 119 1.22 -1.44 -7.25
CA ARG A 119 1.06 -1.53 -8.70
C ARG A 119 2.26 -2.19 -9.38
N LYS A 120 3.48 -1.81 -9.00
CA LYS A 120 4.71 -2.45 -9.52
C LYS A 120 4.81 -3.92 -9.14
N ALA A 121 4.34 -4.30 -7.95
CA ALA A 121 4.32 -5.69 -7.52
C ALA A 121 3.31 -6.51 -8.34
N GLU A 122 2.12 -5.97 -8.61
CA GLU A 122 1.12 -6.57 -9.49
C GLU A 122 1.66 -6.76 -10.92
N GLU A 123 2.26 -5.72 -11.51
CA GLU A 123 2.83 -5.79 -12.87
C GLU A 123 3.96 -6.82 -12.95
N ALA A 124 4.86 -6.85 -11.95
CA ALA A 124 5.91 -7.84 -11.88
C ALA A 124 5.34 -9.27 -11.75
N LEU A 125 4.25 -9.44 -11.02
CA LEU A 125 3.58 -10.73 -10.85
C LEU A 125 3.00 -11.24 -12.17
N GLU A 126 2.39 -10.36 -12.96
CA GLU A 126 1.88 -10.68 -14.31
C GLU A 126 3.02 -11.08 -15.26
N VAL A 127 4.11 -10.32 -15.29
CA VAL A 127 5.29 -10.65 -16.12
C VAL A 127 5.92 -11.99 -15.72
N ASP A 128 6.07 -12.24 -14.42
CA ASP A 128 6.60 -13.52 -13.93
C ASP A 128 5.71 -14.70 -14.39
N TYR A 129 4.39 -14.51 -14.38
CA TYR A 129 3.45 -15.53 -14.85
C TYR A 129 3.61 -15.80 -16.36
N GLU A 130 3.73 -14.76 -17.19
CA GLU A 130 3.94 -14.90 -18.63
C GLU A 130 5.25 -15.63 -18.95
N ILE A 131 6.34 -15.28 -18.27
CA ILE A 131 7.66 -15.92 -18.47
C ILE A 131 7.60 -17.42 -18.14
N ILE A 132 6.93 -17.79 -17.04
CA ILE A 132 6.81 -19.20 -16.65
C ILE A 132 5.92 -19.94 -17.65
N GLN A 133 4.80 -19.36 -18.08
CA GLN A 133 3.97 -19.96 -19.12
C GLN A 133 4.77 -20.22 -20.39
N MET A 134 5.57 -19.25 -20.85
CA MET A 134 6.40 -19.43 -22.04
C MET A 134 7.43 -20.57 -21.87
N LYS A 135 7.99 -20.76 -20.68
CA LYS A 135 8.95 -21.86 -20.41
C LYS A 135 8.30 -23.23 -20.42
N ASP A 136 7.04 -23.35 -20.03
CA ASP A 136 6.31 -24.63 -20.05
C ASP A 136 5.94 -25.08 -21.47
N TYR A 137 6.02 -24.19 -22.48
CA TYR A 137 5.72 -24.49 -23.88
C TYR A 137 6.94 -24.97 -24.71
N TYR A 138 8.16 -24.92 -24.18
CA TYR A 138 9.41 -25.32 -24.86
C TYR A 138 10.11 -26.47 -24.12
#